data_AF-A0A958SK63-F1
#
_entry.id   AF-A0A958SK63-F1
#
_cell.length_a   1.000
_cell.length_b   1.000
_cell.length_c   1.000
_cell.angle_alpha   90.00
_cell.angle_beta   90.00
_cell.angle_gamma   90.00
#
_symmetry.space_group_name_H-M   'P 1'
#
loop_
_entity.id
_entity.type
_entity.pdbx_description
1 polymer ?
#
loop_
_entity_poly.entity_id
_entity_poly.type
_entity_poly.pdbx_seq_one_letter_code
_entity_poly.pdbx_strand_id
1 'polypeptide(L)'
;MKEQAVVLLSAGLDSTTNFFAAVEKFDVVLALTFDYGQRAAKKEMEKARQQAHFLKVPHQVIHLDWLKDGNPSSLVDRDQQVPVGKQVDIDDFETSLETKKSVWVPNRNGVLLSVAASVAEMRGAKYIIPGFNKEEASTFPDNSQDYLNVLNHSLTFSTANHVEAFCFTIHMDKIEIVKLARSMNVPFDLIWPCYFDGEALCGECESCQRYQRAVRA
;
A
#
# COMPACT_ATOMS: atom_id res chain seq x y z
N MET A 1 1.56 17.68 21.82
CA MET A 1 0.51 16.79 21.28
C MET A 1 1.09 16.07 20.07
N LYS A 2 0.67 14.84 19.78
CA LYS A 2 1.11 14.17 18.55
C LYS A 2 0.51 14.92 17.35
N GLU A 3 1.27 15.01 16.25
CA GLU A 3 0.73 15.55 15.01
C GLU A 3 -0.25 14.56 14.38
N GLN A 4 -1.23 15.10 13.65
CA GLN A 4 -2.31 14.31 13.08
C GLN A 4 -1.93 13.73 11.71
N ALA A 5 -2.32 12.48 11.48
CA ALA A 5 -2.01 11.75 10.27
C ALA A 5 -3.21 11.00 9.69
N VAL A 6 -3.24 10.86 8.37
CA VAL A 6 -4.12 9.93 7.64
C VAL A 6 -3.26 8.81 7.05
N VAL A 7 -3.63 7.56 7.27
CA VAL A 7 -2.87 6.40 6.80
C VAL A 7 -3.54 5.80 5.58
N LEU A 8 -2.78 5.47 4.53
CA LEU A 8 -3.27 4.69 3.40
C LEU A 8 -3.12 3.20 3.73
N LEU A 9 -4.25 2.48 3.79
CA LEU A 9 -4.35 1.12 4.29
C LEU A 9 -4.93 0.18 3.24
N SER A 10 -4.08 -0.64 2.61
CA SER A 10 -4.50 -1.72 1.70
C SER A 10 -4.58 -3.09 2.38
N ALA A 11 -4.23 -3.17 3.67
CA ALA A 11 -4.06 -4.42 4.43
C ALA A 11 -2.93 -5.35 3.95
N GLY A 12 -2.16 -4.97 2.94
CA GLY A 12 -0.89 -5.63 2.61
C GLY A 12 0.15 -5.46 3.72
N LEU A 13 1.28 -6.19 3.63
CA LEU A 13 2.34 -6.15 4.65
C LEU A 13 2.80 -4.72 4.93
N ASP A 14 3.16 -3.97 3.90
CA ASP A 14 3.80 -2.66 4.07
C ASP A 14 2.85 -1.62 4.64
N SER A 15 1.62 -1.54 4.10
CA SER A 15 0.61 -0.60 4.59
C SER A 15 0.18 -0.93 6.03
N THR A 16 0.09 -2.23 6.37
CA THR A 16 -0.17 -2.66 7.76
C THR A 16 0.98 -2.24 8.68
N THR A 17 2.24 -2.51 8.31
CA THR A 17 3.40 -2.13 9.14
C THR A 17 3.47 -0.61 9.33
N ASN A 18 3.26 0.17 8.27
CA ASN A 18 3.22 1.63 8.38
C ASN A 18 2.06 2.11 9.24
N PHE A 19 0.90 1.45 9.19
CA PHE A 19 -0.24 1.80 10.03
C PHE A 19 0.05 1.58 11.52
N PHE A 20 0.62 0.45 11.88
CA PHE A 20 1.03 0.17 13.26
C PHE A 20 2.13 1.13 13.75
N ALA A 21 3.13 1.42 12.92
CA ALA A 21 4.15 2.41 13.27
C ALA A 21 3.56 3.83 13.39
N ALA A 22 2.58 4.18 12.55
CA ALA A 22 1.94 5.48 12.56
C ALA A 22 1.16 5.73 13.85
N VAL A 23 0.42 4.76 14.40
CA VAL A 23 -0.32 4.96 15.65
C VAL A 23 0.60 5.16 16.87
N GLU A 24 1.83 4.65 16.81
CA GLU A 24 2.84 4.90 17.83
C GLU A 24 3.37 6.34 17.75
N LYS A 25 3.61 6.86 16.55
CA LYS A 25 4.23 8.19 16.34
C LYS A 25 3.23 9.36 16.26
N PHE A 26 2.07 9.15 15.66
CA PHE A 26 1.09 10.18 15.29
C PHE A 26 -0.26 9.98 16.00
N ASP A 27 -1.10 11.00 15.96
CA ASP A 27 -2.54 10.87 16.19
C ASP A 27 -3.19 10.50 14.85
N VAL A 28 -3.40 9.20 14.60
CA VAL A 28 -3.98 8.74 13.33
C VAL A 28 -5.48 8.97 13.35
N VAL A 29 -5.93 10.00 12.64
CA VAL A 29 -7.33 10.43 12.63
C VAL A 29 -8.21 9.62 11.67
N LEU A 30 -7.59 8.96 10.69
CA LEU A 30 -8.28 8.15 9.69
C LEU A 30 -7.34 7.15 9.01
N ALA A 31 -7.81 5.91 8.82
CA ALA A 31 -7.26 4.96 7.87
C ALA A 31 -8.12 4.95 6.58
N LEU A 32 -7.46 5.12 5.43
CA LEU A 32 -8.07 5.19 4.11
C LEU A 32 -7.73 3.95 3.28
N THR A 33 -8.74 3.22 2.83
CA THR A 33 -8.59 2.18 1.81
C THR A 33 -9.14 2.68 0.49
N PHE A 34 -8.46 2.38 -0.61
CA PHE A 34 -8.92 2.71 -1.95
C PHE A 34 -9.43 1.47 -2.67
N ASP A 35 -10.61 1.58 -3.27
CA ASP A 35 -11.16 0.59 -4.18
C ASP A 35 -11.21 1.21 -5.57
N TYR A 36 -10.31 0.76 -6.44
CA TYR A 36 -10.22 1.18 -7.84
C TYR A 36 -10.55 0.03 -8.79
N GLY A 37 -11.25 -1.01 -8.31
CA GLY A 37 -11.62 -2.20 -9.09
C GLY A 37 -10.57 -3.31 -9.08
N GLN A 38 -9.54 -3.21 -8.22
CA GLN A 38 -8.52 -4.25 -8.12
C GLN A 38 -9.11 -5.61 -7.70
N ARG A 39 -8.53 -6.69 -8.21
CA ARG A 39 -8.96 -8.08 -7.91
C ARG A 39 -9.01 -8.38 -6.41
N ALA A 40 -8.11 -7.80 -5.62
CA ALA A 40 -8.05 -8.01 -4.19
C ALA A 40 -9.03 -7.15 -3.36
N ALA A 41 -9.77 -6.21 -3.99
CA ALA A 41 -10.45 -5.11 -3.29
C ALA A 41 -11.35 -5.59 -2.14
N LYS A 42 -12.11 -6.66 -2.36
CA LYS A 42 -13.00 -7.23 -1.32
C LYS A 42 -12.24 -7.64 -0.07
N LYS A 43 -11.13 -8.38 -0.24
CA LYS A 43 -10.31 -8.86 0.88
C LYS A 43 -9.48 -7.76 1.51
N GLU A 44 -8.92 -6.85 0.72
CA GLU A 44 -8.22 -5.67 1.22
C GLU A 44 -9.13 -4.82 2.10
N MET A 45 -10.36 -4.53 1.67
CA MET A 45 -11.33 -3.80 2.46
C MET A 45 -11.77 -4.55 3.73
N GLU A 46 -12.00 -5.86 3.64
CA GLU A 46 -12.35 -6.71 4.80
C GLU A 46 -11.24 -6.62 5.88
N LYS A 47 -10.00 -6.84 5.46
CA LYS A 47 -8.83 -6.89 6.35
C LYS A 47 -8.46 -5.52 6.89
N ALA A 48 -8.53 -4.48 6.06
CA ALA A 48 -8.29 -3.10 6.50
C ALA A 48 -9.30 -2.66 7.57
N ARG A 49 -10.59 -3.02 7.43
CA ARG A 49 -11.59 -2.78 8.48
C ARG A 49 -11.25 -3.49 9.78
N GLN A 50 -10.81 -4.75 9.72
CA GLN A 50 -10.39 -5.51 10.90
C GLN A 50 -9.18 -4.87 11.59
N GLN A 51 -8.17 -4.46 10.82
CA GLN A 51 -6.98 -3.78 11.34
C GLN A 51 -7.32 -2.43 11.99
N ALA A 52 -8.14 -1.61 11.33
CA ALA A 52 -8.57 -0.32 11.86
C ALA A 52 -9.41 -0.48 13.14
N HIS A 53 -10.27 -1.49 13.19
CA HIS A 53 -11.00 -1.86 14.41
C HIS A 53 -10.06 -2.28 15.54
N PHE A 54 -9.05 -3.12 15.25
CA PHE A 54 -8.05 -3.58 16.22
C PHE A 54 -7.28 -2.40 16.85
N LEU A 55 -6.87 -1.42 16.05
CA LEU A 55 -6.16 -0.22 16.51
C LEU A 55 -7.08 0.93 16.96
N LYS A 56 -8.41 0.75 16.90
CA LYS A 56 -9.42 1.75 17.26
C LYS A 56 -9.31 3.06 16.48
N VAL A 57 -8.95 2.97 15.20
CA VAL A 57 -8.84 4.11 14.29
C VAL A 57 -10.05 4.13 13.34
N PRO A 58 -10.68 5.28 13.07
CA PRO A 58 -11.74 5.37 12.07
C PRO A 58 -11.26 4.88 10.69
N HIS A 59 -12.12 4.16 9.98
CA HIS A 59 -11.82 3.62 8.65
C HIS A 59 -12.80 4.14 7.61
N GLN A 60 -12.29 4.48 6.44
CA GLN A 60 -13.10 4.88 5.29
C GLN A 60 -12.57 4.25 4.01
N VAL A 61 -13.49 3.82 3.15
CA VAL A 61 -13.20 3.37 1.79
C VAL A 61 -13.51 4.50 0.82
N ILE A 62 -12.60 4.77 -0.12
CA ILE A 62 -12.82 5.68 -1.24
C ILE A 62 -12.86 4.86 -2.53
N HIS A 63 -13.98 4.95 -3.24
CA HIS A 63 -14.14 4.31 -4.54
C HIS A 63 -13.62 5.24 -5.65
N LEU A 64 -12.72 4.72 -6.48
CA LEU A 64 -12.14 5.38 -7.66
C LEU A 64 -12.56 4.62 -8.90
N ASP A 65 -13.87 4.50 -9.11
CA ASP A 65 -14.46 3.67 -10.16
C ASP A 65 -13.90 3.93 -11.55
N TRP A 66 -13.53 5.17 -11.86
CA TRP A 66 -13.00 5.56 -13.15
C TRP A 66 -11.64 4.92 -13.48
N LEU A 67 -10.88 4.44 -12.48
CA LEU A 67 -9.60 3.75 -12.70
C LEU A 67 -9.78 2.34 -13.28
N LYS A 68 -11.01 1.81 -13.33
CA LYS A 68 -11.28 0.49 -13.93
C LYS A 68 -11.46 0.53 -15.44
N ASP A 69 -11.96 1.64 -15.96
CA ASP A 69 -12.41 1.74 -17.34
C ASP A 69 -11.21 1.89 -18.28
N GLY A 70 -10.96 0.87 -19.12
CA GLY A 70 -9.87 0.86 -20.08
C GLY A 70 -8.46 0.71 -19.47
N ASN A 71 -8.38 0.28 -18.20
CA ASN A 71 -7.11 0.07 -17.52
C ASN A 71 -6.44 -1.24 -17.98
N PRO A 72 -5.21 -1.23 -18.52
CA PRO A 72 -4.56 -2.43 -19.05
C PRO A 72 -3.98 -3.36 -17.98
N SER A 73 -3.99 -2.95 -16.71
CA SER A 73 -3.40 -3.73 -15.63
C SER A 73 -4.15 -5.04 -15.38
N SER A 74 -3.44 -6.16 -15.26
CA SER A 74 -4.02 -7.43 -14.85
C SER A 74 -4.59 -7.43 -13.43
N LEU A 75 -4.23 -6.46 -12.59
CA LEU A 75 -4.88 -6.27 -11.29
C LEU A 75 -6.31 -5.75 -11.41
N VAL A 76 -6.67 -5.15 -12.54
CA VAL A 76 -7.94 -4.44 -12.74
C VAL A 76 -8.73 -5.10 -13.88
N ASP A 77 -8.15 -5.21 -15.07
CA ASP A 77 -8.73 -5.87 -16.22
C ASP A 77 -8.93 -7.37 -15.94
N ARG A 78 -10.18 -7.82 -16.09
CA ARG A 78 -10.58 -9.21 -15.85
C ARG A 78 -10.21 -10.13 -17.02
N ASP A 79 -10.01 -9.58 -18.21
CA ASP A 79 -9.61 -10.33 -19.41
C ASP A 79 -8.11 -10.63 -19.44
N GLN A 80 -7.31 -9.89 -18.68
CA GLN A 80 -5.87 -10.15 -18.50
C GLN A 80 -5.61 -11.21 -17.43
N GLN A 81 -4.50 -11.94 -17.57
CA GLN A 81 -4.03 -12.88 -16.55
C GLN A 81 -2.97 -12.24 -15.66
N VAL A 82 -3.14 -12.40 -14.34
CA VAL A 82 -2.11 -12.04 -13.36
C VAL A 82 -1.03 -13.12 -13.38
N PRO A 83 0.26 -12.78 -13.50
CA PRO A 83 1.34 -13.77 -13.45
C PRO A 83 1.36 -14.55 -12.14
N VAL A 84 1.44 -15.88 -12.23
CA VAL A 84 1.42 -16.79 -11.07
C VAL A 84 2.40 -17.96 -11.23
N GLY A 85 2.79 -18.55 -10.10
CA GLY A 85 3.54 -19.79 -10.05
C GLY A 85 4.89 -19.66 -10.75
N LYS A 86 5.15 -20.51 -11.75
CA LYS A 86 6.41 -20.53 -12.52
C LYS A 86 6.63 -19.32 -13.42
N GLN A 87 5.60 -18.50 -13.65
CA GLN A 87 5.75 -17.24 -14.40
C GLN A 87 6.41 -16.16 -13.55
N VAL A 88 6.43 -16.34 -12.23
CA VAL A 88 6.98 -15.41 -11.26
C VAL A 88 8.31 -15.97 -10.78
N ASP A 89 9.36 -15.15 -10.87
CA ASP A 89 10.64 -15.38 -10.22
C ASP A 89 11.01 -14.11 -9.45
N ILE A 90 11.09 -14.20 -8.12
CA ILE A 90 11.35 -13.06 -7.23
C ILE A 90 12.84 -12.81 -7.01
N ASP A 91 13.69 -13.74 -7.44
CA ASP A 91 15.14 -13.68 -7.33
C ASP A 91 15.80 -13.35 -8.69
N ASP A 92 15.08 -13.50 -9.81
CA ASP A 92 15.47 -13.00 -11.14
C ASP A 92 14.89 -11.62 -11.46
N PHE A 93 15.77 -10.64 -11.70
CA PHE A 93 15.37 -9.24 -11.89
C PHE A 93 14.62 -9.01 -13.22
N GLU A 94 15.07 -9.63 -14.32
CA GLU A 94 14.45 -9.45 -15.64
C GLU A 94 13.03 -10.02 -15.68
N THR A 95 12.84 -11.24 -15.16
CA THR A 95 11.51 -11.86 -15.03
C THR A 95 10.59 -11.04 -14.14
N SER A 96 11.09 -10.52 -13.01
CA SER A 96 10.34 -9.62 -12.14
C SER A 96 9.95 -8.33 -12.88
N LEU A 97 10.83 -7.75 -13.69
CA LEU A 97 10.52 -6.54 -14.47
C LEU A 97 9.44 -6.79 -15.53
N GLU A 98 9.46 -7.95 -16.19
CA GLU A 98 8.43 -8.32 -17.17
C GLU A 98 7.06 -8.54 -16.52
N THR A 99 7.00 -9.34 -15.46
CA THR A 99 5.75 -9.63 -14.74
C THR A 99 5.14 -8.39 -14.10
N LYS A 100 5.98 -7.45 -13.63
CA LYS A 100 5.52 -6.18 -13.05
C LYS A 100 4.84 -5.25 -14.03
N LYS A 101 5.20 -5.28 -15.32
CA LYS A 101 4.48 -4.50 -16.36
C LYS A 101 3.01 -4.91 -16.43
N SER A 102 2.69 -6.19 -16.22
CA SER A 102 1.32 -6.70 -16.21
C SER A 102 0.50 -6.13 -15.04
N VAL A 103 1.12 -5.99 -13.86
CA VAL A 103 0.42 -5.53 -12.64
C VAL A 103 0.52 -4.01 -12.42
N TRP A 104 1.18 -3.28 -13.31
CA TRP A 104 1.26 -1.82 -13.24
C TRP A 104 -0.10 -1.18 -13.54
N VAL A 105 -0.59 -0.35 -12.62
CA VAL A 105 -1.80 0.46 -12.79
C VAL A 105 -1.34 1.90 -13.10
N PRO A 106 -1.63 2.45 -14.30
CA PRO A 106 -1.11 3.75 -14.71
C PRO A 106 -1.40 4.88 -13.71
N ASN A 107 -0.32 5.54 -13.24
CA ASN A 107 -0.35 6.67 -12.30
C ASN A 107 -1.21 6.45 -11.03
N ARG A 108 -1.35 5.20 -10.57
CA ARG A 108 -2.17 4.87 -9.41
C ARG A 108 -1.73 5.63 -8.17
N ASN A 109 -0.46 5.50 -7.75
CA ASN A 109 -0.03 6.08 -6.48
C ASN A 109 -0.12 7.61 -6.49
N GLY A 110 0.11 8.27 -7.62
CA GLY A 110 -0.11 9.70 -7.76
C GLY A 110 -1.54 10.11 -7.43
N VAL A 111 -2.52 9.40 -7.99
CA VAL A 111 -3.94 9.62 -7.68
C VAL A 111 -4.24 9.37 -6.21
N LEU A 112 -3.82 8.21 -5.67
CA LEU A 112 -4.12 7.83 -4.28
C LEU A 112 -3.56 8.85 -3.29
N LEU A 113 -2.32 9.30 -3.51
CA LEU A 113 -1.64 10.25 -2.64
C LEU A 113 -2.27 11.65 -2.73
N SER A 114 -2.67 12.11 -3.91
CA SER A 114 -3.40 13.38 -4.06
C SER A 114 -4.75 13.35 -3.34
N VAL A 115 -5.50 12.26 -3.45
CA VAL A 115 -6.77 12.10 -2.73
C VAL A 115 -6.53 12.05 -1.21
N ALA A 116 -5.53 11.27 -0.76
CA ALA A 116 -5.19 11.19 0.65
C ALA A 116 -4.77 12.54 1.23
N ALA A 117 -3.98 13.34 0.49
CA ALA A 117 -3.58 14.67 0.89
C ALA A 117 -4.78 15.61 1.05
N SER A 118 -5.72 15.58 0.09
CA SER A 118 -6.97 16.34 0.20
C SER A 118 -7.78 15.93 1.44
N VAL A 119 -7.88 14.63 1.73
CA VAL A 119 -8.57 14.15 2.94
C VAL A 119 -7.86 14.57 4.22
N ALA A 120 -6.52 14.53 4.24
CA ALA A 120 -5.74 14.99 5.38
C ALA A 120 -5.98 16.47 5.65
N GLU A 121 -5.89 17.32 4.62
CA GLU A 121 -6.14 18.75 4.72
C GLU A 121 -7.57 19.06 5.22
N MET A 122 -8.60 18.41 4.65
CA MET A 122 -9.99 18.58 5.10
C MET A 122 -10.19 18.24 6.58
N ARG A 123 -9.32 17.39 7.14
CA ARG A 123 -9.36 16.95 8.54
C ARG A 123 -8.36 17.70 9.44
N GLY A 124 -7.61 18.66 8.88
CA GLY A 124 -6.55 19.37 9.58
C GLY A 124 -5.30 18.52 9.88
N ALA A 125 -5.19 17.32 9.30
CA ALA A 125 -4.04 16.46 9.46
C ALA A 125 -2.85 16.96 8.62
N LYS A 126 -1.66 16.93 9.23
CA LYS A 126 -0.39 17.37 8.62
C LYS A 126 0.25 16.27 7.79
N TYR A 127 0.00 15.00 8.11
CA TYR A 127 0.69 13.87 7.50
C TYR A 127 -0.23 12.93 6.74
N ILE A 128 0.28 12.38 5.64
CA ILE A 128 -0.22 11.15 5.02
C ILE A 128 0.83 10.04 5.10
N ILE A 129 0.40 8.81 5.37
CA ILE A 129 1.31 7.67 5.55
C ILE A 129 1.03 6.61 4.50
N PRO A 130 1.79 6.57 3.38
CA PRO A 130 1.73 5.47 2.41
C PRO A 130 2.57 4.28 2.87
N GLY A 131 2.31 3.11 2.28
CA GLY A 131 3.11 1.89 2.47
C GLY A 131 3.98 1.60 1.25
N PHE A 132 5.15 2.24 1.17
CA PHE A 132 6.14 2.03 0.10
C PHE A 132 7.41 1.39 0.65
N ASN A 133 8.18 0.71 -0.20
CA ASN A 133 9.39 0.01 0.23
C ASN A 133 10.50 0.00 -0.83
N LYS A 134 11.70 -0.38 -0.40
CA LYS A 134 12.91 -0.39 -1.24
C LYS A 134 12.85 -1.41 -2.38
N GLU A 135 12.27 -2.59 -2.14
CA GLU A 135 12.16 -3.62 -3.18
C GLU A 135 11.23 -3.18 -4.31
N GLU A 136 10.09 -2.58 -3.99
CA GLU A 136 9.14 -2.08 -4.99
C GLU A 136 9.71 -0.87 -5.75
N ALA A 137 10.44 0.03 -5.07
CA ALA A 137 11.11 1.17 -5.68
C ALA A 137 12.13 0.79 -6.77
N SER A 138 12.66 -0.45 -6.75
CA SER A 138 13.57 -0.94 -7.80
C SER A 138 12.88 -1.14 -9.16
N THR A 139 11.55 -1.22 -9.17
CA THR A 139 10.76 -1.53 -10.36
C THR A 139 9.59 -0.59 -10.59
N PHE A 140 9.13 0.10 -9.54
CA PHE A 140 8.05 1.08 -9.59
C PHE A 140 8.60 2.43 -9.12
N PRO A 141 8.77 3.41 -10.02
CA PRO A 141 9.42 4.67 -9.67
C PRO A 141 8.64 5.49 -8.64
N ASP A 142 7.32 5.30 -8.59
CA ASP A 142 6.38 5.95 -7.68
C ASP A 142 6.37 5.37 -6.25
N ASN A 143 7.30 4.47 -5.94
CA ASN A 143 7.56 3.93 -4.59
C ASN A 143 8.88 4.43 -4.00
N SER A 144 9.63 5.24 -4.73
CA SER A 144 10.97 5.70 -4.33
C SER A 144 10.93 6.88 -3.35
N GLN A 145 12.03 7.07 -2.61
CA GLN A 145 12.23 8.26 -1.78
C GLN A 145 12.23 9.55 -2.62
N ASP A 146 12.80 9.50 -3.83
CA ASP A 146 12.84 10.66 -4.73
C ASP A 146 11.42 11.08 -5.14
N TYR A 147 10.55 10.12 -5.43
CA TYR A 147 9.15 10.41 -5.71
C TYR A 147 8.46 11.05 -4.49
N LEU A 148 8.68 10.52 -3.28
CA LEU A 148 8.12 11.08 -2.05
C LEU A 148 8.59 12.52 -1.81
N ASN A 149 9.86 12.83 -2.10
CA ASN A 149 10.43 14.18 -1.99
C ASN A 149 9.75 15.15 -2.95
N VAL A 150 9.58 14.76 -4.22
CA VAL A 150 8.91 15.58 -5.24
C VAL A 150 7.43 15.78 -4.91
N LEU A 151 6.75 14.73 -4.45
CA LEU A 151 5.37 14.81 -3.97
C LEU A 151 5.26 15.82 -2.83
N ASN A 152 6.08 15.71 -1.79
CA ASN A 152 6.05 16.63 -0.65
C ASN A 152 6.28 18.07 -1.08
N HIS A 153 7.23 18.30 -2.00
CA HIS A 153 7.43 19.62 -2.56
C HIS A 153 6.19 20.13 -3.30
N SER A 154 5.57 19.29 -4.13
CA SER A 154 4.32 19.64 -4.82
C SER A 154 3.17 19.96 -3.84
N LEU A 155 3.05 19.20 -2.75
CA LEU A 155 1.99 19.39 -1.74
C LEU A 155 2.12 20.73 -1.01
N THR A 156 3.31 21.33 -0.95
CA THR A 156 3.47 22.69 -0.41
C THR A 156 2.69 23.74 -1.20
N PHE A 157 2.45 23.50 -2.50
CA PHE A 157 1.69 24.40 -3.36
C PHE A 157 0.20 24.04 -3.44
N SER A 158 -0.13 22.76 -3.33
CA SER A 158 -1.51 22.28 -3.52
C SER A 158 -2.31 22.12 -2.23
N THR A 159 -1.67 22.28 -1.07
CA THR A 159 -2.34 22.26 0.24
C THR A 159 -1.93 23.46 1.09
N ALA A 160 -2.90 24.14 1.69
CA ALA A 160 -2.75 25.30 2.55
C ALA A 160 -2.07 24.99 3.89
N ASN A 161 -2.25 23.79 4.44
CA ASN A 161 -1.56 23.34 5.65
C ASN A 161 -0.23 22.62 5.36
N HIS A 162 0.17 22.55 4.07
CA HIS A 162 1.37 21.88 3.59
C HIS A 162 1.45 20.43 4.07
N VAL A 163 0.50 19.60 3.65
CA VAL A 163 0.49 18.17 3.94
C VAL A 163 1.80 17.52 3.49
N GLU A 164 2.34 16.63 4.32
CA GLU A 164 3.57 15.89 4.05
C GLU A 164 3.33 14.38 4.07
N ALA A 165 3.87 13.68 3.08
CA ALA A 165 3.90 12.23 3.07
C ALA A 165 5.13 11.70 3.82
N PHE A 166 4.89 10.77 4.73
CA PHE A 166 5.92 10.12 5.55
C PHE A 166 5.75 8.60 5.50
N CYS A 167 6.82 7.87 5.17
CA CYS A 167 6.78 6.40 5.03
C CYS A 167 7.86 5.77 5.90
N PHE A 168 7.47 4.89 6.82
CA PHE A 168 8.38 4.22 7.77
C PHE A 168 9.23 3.15 7.08
N THR A 169 8.73 2.57 5.98
CA THR A 169 9.34 1.40 5.32
C THR A 169 10.07 1.76 4.03
N ILE A 170 10.19 3.04 3.68
CA ILE A 170 10.71 3.51 2.38
C ILE A 170 12.11 2.97 2.04
N HIS A 171 12.95 2.74 3.05
CA HIS A 171 14.31 2.21 2.91
C HIS A 171 14.44 0.73 3.25
N MET A 172 13.34 0.06 3.58
CA MET A 172 13.33 -1.31 4.07
C MET A 172 13.03 -2.32 2.97
N ASP A 173 13.67 -3.48 3.04
CA ASP A 173 13.25 -4.68 2.30
C ASP A 173 12.12 -5.43 3.02
N LYS A 174 11.53 -6.47 2.39
CA LYS A 174 10.38 -7.18 2.98
C LYS A 174 10.76 -7.93 4.27
N ILE A 175 12.01 -8.37 4.42
CA ILE A 175 12.47 -9.06 5.64
C ILE A 175 12.54 -8.05 6.79
N GLU A 176 13.10 -6.88 6.55
CA GLU A 176 13.13 -5.77 7.52
C GLU A 176 11.72 -5.31 7.90
N ILE A 177 10.80 -5.22 6.94
CA ILE A 177 9.39 -4.89 7.21
C ILE A 177 8.71 -5.95 8.08
N VAL A 178 8.94 -7.25 7.81
CA VAL A 178 8.42 -8.34 8.66
C VAL A 178 9.00 -8.25 10.07
N LYS A 179 10.30 -7.98 10.22
CA LYS A 179 10.93 -7.81 11.54
C LYS A 179 10.30 -6.64 12.32
N LEU A 180 10.10 -5.50 11.66
CA LEU A 180 9.43 -4.35 12.26
C LEU A 180 7.98 -4.66 12.65
N ALA A 181 7.22 -5.33 11.77
CA ALA A 181 5.86 -5.76 12.07
C ALA A 181 5.79 -6.69 13.30
N ARG A 182 6.73 -7.65 13.40
CA ARG A 182 6.86 -8.54 14.56
C ARG A 182 7.17 -7.76 15.83
N SER A 183 8.09 -6.79 15.80
CA SER A 183 8.42 -6.01 17.00
C SER A 183 7.27 -5.16 17.52
N MET A 184 6.33 -4.78 16.65
CA MET A 184 5.10 -4.05 17.02
C MET A 184 3.91 -4.97 17.31
N ASN A 185 4.12 -6.28 17.38
CA ASN A 185 3.06 -7.28 17.58
C ASN A 185 1.89 -7.15 16.58
N VAL A 186 2.20 -6.85 15.31
CA VAL A 186 1.19 -6.86 14.25
C VAL A 186 0.54 -8.25 14.19
N PRO A 187 -0.80 -8.36 14.16
CA PRO A 187 -1.49 -9.63 13.96
C PRO A 187 -1.40 -10.04 12.47
N PHE A 188 -0.51 -10.98 12.16
CA PHE A 188 -0.22 -11.39 10.77
C PHE A 188 -1.41 -12.03 10.05
N ASP A 189 -2.39 -12.56 10.77
CA ASP A 189 -3.66 -13.07 10.24
C ASP A 189 -4.56 -11.96 9.66
N LEU A 190 -4.29 -10.70 10.00
CA LEU A 190 -4.95 -9.55 9.41
C LEU A 190 -4.25 -9.04 8.14
N ILE A 191 -3.09 -9.58 7.75
CA ILE A 191 -2.35 -9.14 6.57
C ILE A 191 -2.85 -9.88 5.33
N TRP A 192 -3.12 -9.13 4.25
CA TRP A 192 -3.52 -9.65 2.95
C TRP A 192 -2.61 -9.14 1.84
N PRO A 193 -1.50 -9.84 1.54
CA PRO A 193 -0.61 -9.47 0.45
C PRO A 193 -1.13 -9.93 -0.93
N CYS A 194 -2.12 -10.82 -0.99
CA CYS A 194 -2.50 -11.49 -2.24
C CYS A 194 -3.18 -10.55 -3.24
N TYR A 195 -2.85 -10.70 -4.52
CA TYR A 195 -3.51 -9.97 -5.62
C TYR A 195 -4.95 -10.45 -5.90
N PHE A 196 -5.37 -11.56 -5.29
CA PHE A 196 -6.71 -12.12 -5.41
C PHE A 196 -7.48 -11.99 -4.09
N ASP A 197 -8.80 -12.11 -4.14
CA ASP A 197 -9.71 -12.00 -3.01
C ASP A 197 -10.31 -13.34 -2.54
N GLY A 198 -9.62 -14.45 -2.82
CA GLY A 198 -10.02 -15.80 -2.43
C GLY A 198 -10.09 -16.03 -0.92
N GLU A 199 -10.45 -17.25 -0.49
CA GLU A 199 -10.57 -17.58 0.93
C GLU A 199 -9.22 -17.59 1.68
N ALA A 200 -8.14 -17.92 0.97
CA ALA A 200 -6.78 -17.95 1.49
C ALA A 200 -5.81 -17.27 0.50
N LEU A 201 -4.60 -16.97 0.98
CA LEU A 201 -3.51 -16.48 0.13
C LEU A 201 -3.21 -17.50 -0.95
N CYS A 202 -3.17 -17.09 -2.23
CA CYS A 202 -2.93 -18.03 -3.32
C CYS A 202 -1.54 -18.68 -3.25
N GLY A 203 -0.57 -18.01 -2.62
CA GLY A 203 0.82 -18.50 -2.52
C GLY A 203 1.62 -18.40 -3.82
N GLU A 204 0.98 -18.04 -4.93
CA GLU A 204 1.57 -18.14 -6.26
C GLU A 204 1.87 -16.81 -6.93
N CYS A 205 1.15 -15.72 -6.60
CA CYS A 205 1.44 -14.40 -7.16
C CYS A 205 2.70 -13.80 -6.54
N GLU A 206 3.35 -12.86 -7.24
CA GLU A 206 4.61 -12.25 -6.79
C GLU A 206 4.54 -11.68 -5.38
N SER A 207 3.47 -10.97 -5.03
CA SER A 207 3.30 -10.42 -3.69
C SER A 207 3.19 -11.51 -2.61
N CYS A 208 2.49 -12.62 -2.89
CA CYS A 208 2.45 -13.76 -1.98
C CYS A 208 3.82 -14.43 -1.81
N GLN A 209 4.56 -14.64 -2.90
CA GLN A 209 5.88 -15.26 -2.85
C GLN A 209 6.88 -14.40 -2.06
N ARG A 210 6.93 -13.08 -2.32
CA ARG A 210 7.76 -12.13 -1.56
C ARG A 210 7.40 -12.12 -0.07
N TYR A 211 6.11 -12.06 0.25
CA TYR A 211 5.62 -12.11 1.63
C TYR A 211 6.04 -13.41 2.34
N GLN A 212 5.82 -14.57 1.71
CA GLN A 212 6.16 -15.86 2.30
C GLN A 212 7.67 -16.03 2.50
N ARG A 213 8.50 -15.58 1.54
CA ARG A 213 9.96 -15.55 1.68
C ARG A 213 10.34 -14.73 2.91
N ALA A 214 9.80 -13.53 3.05
CA ALA A 214 10.11 -12.63 4.16
C ALA A 214 9.65 -13.16 5.53
N VAL A 215 8.48 -13.80 5.60
CA VAL A 215 7.97 -14.40 6.84
C VAL A 215 8.80 -15.60 7.29
N ARG A 216 9.42 -16.34 6.37
CA ARG A 216 10.27 -17.50 6.69
C ARG A 216 11.70 -17.14 7.09
N ALA A 217 12.15 -15.93 6.77
CA ALA A 217 13.44 -15.38 7.18
C ALA A 217 13.46 -14.94 8.66
#